data_AF-A0A349BA03-F1
#
_entry.id   AF-A0A349BA03-F1
#
_cell.length_a   1.000
_cell.length_b   1.000
_cell.length_c   1.000
_cell.angle_alpha   90.00
_cell.angle_beta   90.00
_cell.angle_gamma   90.00
#
_symmetry.space_group_name_H-M   'P 1'
#
loop_
_entity.id
_entity.type
_entity.pdbx_description
1 polymer ?
#
loop_
_entity_poly.entity_id
_entity_poly.type
_entity_poly.pdbx_seq_one_letter_code
_entity_poly.pdbx_strand_id
1 'polypeptide(L)'
;MHLSWDPDEATAEAVAHEQWRTNVFASNLAWNLEMPAQFDAAAVHVTAADVREKVLVSSDLGQQLEWLQEYLALGVDSLYLHHVGQTQDAFIDAFAEHVLPSLHAGDGRTDR
;
A
#
# COMPACT_ATOMS: atom_id res chain seq x y z
N MET A 1 -4.83 -2.08 -4.73
CA MET A 1 -3.74 -1.10 -4.54
C MET A 1 -2.87 -1.52 -3.37
N HIS A 2 -1.58 -1.18 -3.42
CA HIS A 2 -0.62 -1.52 -2.36
C HIS A 2 -0.33 -0.28 -1.52
N LEU A 3 -0.36 -0.44 -0.19
CA LEU A 3 -0.07 0.65 0.73
C LEU A 3 0.77 0.14 1.90
N SER A 4 1.48 1.04 2.54
CA SER A 4 2.14 0.81 3.82
C SER A 4 1.73 1.91 4.79
N TRP A 5 1.26 1.50 5.96
CA TRP A 5 0.88 2.39 7.05
C TRP A 5 1.47 1.85 8.35
N ASP A 6 1.97 2.77 9.16
CA ASP A 6 2.36 2.60 10.55
C ASP A 6 2.19 3.98 11.21
N PRO A 7 1.93 4.10 12.52
CA PRO A 7 1.90 5.40 13.19
C PRO A 7 3.20 6.23 13.04
N ASP A 8 4.33 5.58 12.75
CA ASP A 8 5.60 6.23 12.43
C ASP A 8 5.95 6.11 10.94
N GLU A 9 6.16 7.24 10.27
CA GLU A 9 6.44 7.31 8.83
C GLU A 9 7.70 6.51 8.45
N ALA A 10 8.76 6.61 9.26
CA ALA A 10 10.01 5.90 8.98
C ALA A 10 9.81 4.37 9.08
N THR A 11 8.97 3.92 10.00
CA THR A 11 8.57 2.51 10.13
C THR A 11 7.73 2.07 8.95
N ALA A 12 6.73 2.87 8.53
CA ALA A 12 5.93 2.58 7.34
C ALA A 12 6.80 2.46 6.07
N GLU A 13 7.80 3.33 5.92
CA GLU A 13 8.76 3.31 4.81
C GLU A 13 9.68 2.08 4.87
N ALA A 14 10.25 1.78 6.04
CA ALA A 14 11.12 0.63 6.21
C ALA A 14 10.39 -0.69 5.93
N VAL A 15 9.15 -0.82 6.42
CA VAL A 15 8.30 -1.99 6.15
C VAL A 15 7.97 -2.09 4.67
N ALA A 16 7.59 -0.98 4.02
CA ALA A 16 7.31 -0.96 2.59
C ALA A 16 8.54 -1.42 1.79
N HIS A 17 9.72 -0.89 2.12
CA HIS A 17 10.95 -1.26 1.44
C HIS A 17 11.29 -2.74 1.64
N GLU A 18 11.27 -3.21 2.88
CA GLU A 18 11.60 -4.60 3.20
C GLU A 18 10.68 -5.59 2.48
N GLN A 19 9.37 -5.33 2.50
CA GLN A 19 8.38 -6.26 1.97
C GLN A 19 8.21 -6.14 0.45
N TRP A 20 8.55 -4.99 -0.15
CA TRP A 20 8.18 -4.70 -1.54
C TRP A 20 9.33 -4.45 -2.50
N ARG A 21 10.60 -4.33 -2.04
CA ARG A 21 11.75 -4.06 -2.92
C ARG A 21 11.93 -5.03 -4.08
N THR A 22 11.47 -6.28 -3.96
CA THR A 22 11.55 -7.28 -5.03
C THR A 22 10.38 -7.21 -6.02
N ASN A 23 9.36 -6.42 -5.73
CA ASN A 23 8.10 -6.35 -6.48
C ASN A 23 7.99 -5.08 -7.34
N VAL A 24 9.01 -4.22 -7.36
CA VAL A 24 9.02 -2.96 -8.13
C VAL A 24 9.56 -3.12 -9.55
N PHE A 25 10.09 -4.30 -9.88
CA PHE A 25 10.73 -4.54 -11.17
C PHE A 25 9.74 -4.44 -12.34
N ALA A 26 10.21 -3.89 -13.45
CA ALA A 26 9.48 -3.94 -14.71
C ALA A 26 9.21 -5.40 -15.10
N SER A 27 8.04 -5.65 -15.69
CA SER A 27 7.58 -7.01 -15.98
C SER A 27 8.62 -7.80 -16.78
N ASN A 28 9.25 -7.20 -17.79
CA ASN A 28 10.26 -7.86 -18.62
C ASN A 28 11.45 -8.41 -17.81
N LEU A 29 11.87 -7.75 -16.73
CA LEU A 29 12.89 -8.28 -15.83
C LEU A 29 12.30 -9.39 -14.95
N ALA A 30 11.17 -9.13 -14.30
CA ALA A 30 10.54 -10.06 -13.36
C ALA A 30 10.22 -11.44 -14.00
N TRP A 31 9.82 -11.47 -15.27
CA TRP A 31 9.54 -12.72 -16.02
C TRP A 31 10.78 -13.60 -16.26
N ASN A 32 12.00 -13.05 -16.16
CA ASN A 32 13.25 -13.76 -16.43
C ASN A 32 14.02 -14.15 -15.15
N LEU A 33 13.51 -13.79 -13.97
CA LEU A 33 14.06 -14.21 -12.70
C LEU A 33 13.35 -15.50 -12.27
N GLU A 34 14.11 -16.59 -12.13
CA GLU A 34 13.58 -17.94 -11.88
C GLU A 34 13.67 -18.33 -10.39
N MET A 35 14.64 -17.77 -9.66
CA MET A 35 14.97 -18.17 -8.30
C MET A 35 14.81 -16.98 -7.33
N PRO A 36 14.34 -17.20 -6.08
CA PRO A 36 14.23 -16.14 -5.08
C PRO A 36 15.53 -15.32 -4.89
N ALA A 37 16.67 -15.99 -4.84
CA ALA A 37 17.97 -15.32 -4.69
C ALA A 37 18.31 -14.35 -5.84
N GLN A 38 17.73 -14.53 -7.03
CA GLN A 38 17.91 -13.59 -8.14
C GLN A 38 17.09 -12.31 -7.93
N PHE A 39 15.89 -12.40 -7.34
CA PHE A 39 15.10 -11.24 -6.93
C PHE A 39 15.83 -10.47 -5.84
N ASP A 40 16.36 -11.15 -4.83
CA ASP A 40 17.13 -10.53 -3.75
C ASP A 40 18.34 -9.77 -4.31
N ALA A 41 19.11 -10.40 -5.19
CA ALA A 41 20.28 -9.80 -5.82
C ALA A 41 19.90 -8.58 -6.69
N ALA A 42 18.81 -8.66 -7.44
CA ALA A 42 18.31 -7.54 -8.25
C ALA A 42 17.79 -6.38 -7.38
N ALA A 43 17.27 -6.68 -6.18
CA ALA A 43 16.66 -5.70 -5.28
C ALA A 43 17.68 -4.93 -4.43
N VAL A 44 18.95 -5.33 -4.40
CA VAL A 44 20.01 -4.70 -3.57
C VAL A 44 20.12 -3.18 -3.79
N HIS A 45 19.84 -2.71 -5.00
CA HIS A 45 19.93 -1.28 -5.35
C HIS A 45 18.59 -0.55 -5.35
N VAL A 46 17.49 -1.23 -5.05
CA VAL A 46 16.17 -0.61 -4.96
C VAL A 46 16.14 0.30 -3.74
N THR A 47 15.72 1.54 -3.94
CA THR A 47 15.61 2.56 -2.89
C THR A 47 14.18 2.64 -2.35
N ALA A 48 13.99 3.30 -1.21
CA ALA A 48 12.66 3.61 -0.70
C ALA A 48 11.84 4.49 -1.67
N ALA A 49 12.51 5.34 -2.46
CA ALA A 49 11.85 6.16 -3.47
C ALA A 49 11.26 5.31 -4.60
N ASP A 50 12.02 4.32 -5.10
CA ASP A 50 11.53 3.38 -6.13
C ASP A 50 10.30 2.59 -5.64
N VAL A 51 10.27 2.25 -4.34
CA VAL A 51 9.14 1.58 -3.70
C VAL A 51 7.92 2.50 -3.60
N ARG A 52 8.12 3.78 -3.24
CA ARG A 52 7.04 4.78 -3.17
C ARG A 52 6.36 5.03 -4.51
N GLU A 53 7.00 4.75 -5.64
CA GLU A 53 6.34 4.80 -6.95
C GLU A 53 5.27 3.71 -7.14
N LYS A 54 5.33 2.62 -6.36
CA LYS A 54 4.46 1.44 -6.49
C LYS A 54 3.59 1.19 -5.26
N VAL A 55 3.98 1.70 -4.10
CA VAL A 55 3.32 1.52 -2.80
C VAL A 55 3.00 2.88 -2.21
N LEU A 56 1.74 3.07 -1.83
CA LEU A 56 1.30 4.27 -1.13
C LEU A 56 1.75 4.21 0.33
N VAL A 57 2.88 4.87 0.63
CA VAL A 57 3.47 4.90 1.97
C VAL A 57 3.09 6.19 2.66
N SER A 58 2.43 6.09 3.81
CA SER A 58 2.21 7.23 4.71
C SER A 58 1.78 6.77 6.09
N SER A 59 2.26 7.42 7.14
CA SER A 59 1.73 7.30 8.50
C SER A 59 0.43 8.09 8.72
N ASP A 60 0.10 9.01 7.82
CA ASP A 60 -1.09 9.86 7.92
C ASP A 60 -2.31 9.14 7.30
N LEU A 61 -3.27 8.79 8.15
CA LEU A 61 -4.53 8.17 7.73
C LEU A 61 -5.39 9.12 6.87
N GLY A 62 -5.24 10.43 7.04
CA GLY A 62 -5.88 11.44 6.19
C GLY A 62 -5.31 11.41 4.78
N GLN A 63 -3.98 11.30 4.64
CA GLN A 63 -3.34 11.14 3.33
C GLN A 63 -3.76 9.84 2.64
N GLN A 64 -3.82 8.73 3.41
CA GLN A 64 -4.32 7.45 2.89
C GLN A 64 -5.76 7.60 2.36
N LEU A 65 -6.65 8.21 3.16
CA LEU A 65 -8.04 8.47 2.78
C LEU A 65 -8.14 9.31 1.50
N GLU A 66 -7.35 10.38 1.37
CA GLU A 66 -7.34 11.24 0.19
C GLU A 66 -7.03 10.44 -1.08
N TRP A 67 -5.98 9.61 -1.07
CA TRP A 67 -5.68 8.74 -2.22
C TRP A 67 -6.84 7.79 -2.54
N LEU A 68 -7.46 7.17 -1.53
CA LEU A 68 -8.62 6.29 -1.76
C LEU A 68 -9.77 7.05 -2.44
N GLN A 69 -10.05 8.28 -2.00
CA GLN A 69 -11.08 9.12 -2.59
C GLN A 69 -10.74 9.52 -4.04
N GLU A 70 -9.48 9.84 -4.34
CA GLU A 70 -9.03 10.11 -5.71
C GLU A 70 -9.27 8.92 -6.63
N TYR A 71 -8.92 7.70 -6.19
CA TYR A 71 -9.15 6.49 -6.98
C TYR A 71 -10.65 6.19 -7.16
N LEU A 72 -11.47 6.38 -6.12
CA LEU A 72 -12.93 6.22 -6.23
C LEU A 72 -13.54 7.23 -7.21
N ALA A 73 -13.03 8.47 -7.24
CA ALA A 73 -13.49 9.51 -8.15
C ALA A 73 -13.23 9.17 -9.64
N LEU A 74 -12.35 8.19 -9.93
CA LEU A 74 -12.16 7.65 -11.28
C LEU A 74 -13.31 6.74 -11.74
N GLY A 75 -14.29 6.45 -10.87
CA GLY A 75 -15.49 5.68 -11.20
C GLY A 75 -15.31 4.17 -11.06
N VAL A 76 -14.39 3.70 -10.21
CA VAL A 76 -14.25 2.28 -9.88
C VAL A 76 -15.35 1.84 -8.90
N ASP A 77 -15.88 0.63 -9.07
CA ASP A 77 -16.94 0.11 -8.21
C ASP A 77 -16.44 -0.35 -6.83
N SER A 78 -15.15 -0.71 -6.73
CA SER A 78 -14.56 -1.26 -5.51
C SER A 78 -13.05 -1.04 -5.46
N LEU A 79 -12.55 -0.77 -4.25
CA LEU A 79 -11.12 -0.74 -3.95
C LEU A 79 -10.72 -1.95 -3.12
N TYR A 80 -9.64 -2.62 -3.55
CA TYR A 80 -9.00 -3.69 -2.78
C TYR A 80 -7.71 -3.17 -2.19
N LEU A 81 -7.65 -3.06 -0.87
CA LEU A 81 -6.47 -2.57 -0.15
C LEU A 81 -5.58 -3.74 0.23
N HIS A 82 -4.29 -3.62 -0.07
CA HIS A 82 -3.26 -4.55 0.37
C HIS A 82 -2.23 -3.78 1.18
N HIS A 83 -2.36 -3.84 2.50
CA HIS A 83 -1.29 -3.40 3.39
C HIS A 83 -0.11 -4.36 3.27
N VAL A 84 1.04 -3.84 2.85
CA VAL A 84 2.22 -4.66 2.51
C VAL A 84 2.98 -5.16 3.74
N GLY A 85 2.73 -4.59 4.92
CA GLY A 85 3.36 -4.99 6.17
C GLY A 85 2.90 -6.36 6.64
N GLN A 86 3.74 -7.02 7.44
CA GLN A 86 3.44 -8.37 7.94
C GLN A 86 2.41 -8.38 9.08
N THR A 87 2.30 -7.27 9.82
CA THR A 87 1.34 -7.11 10.92
C THR A 87 0.10 -6.37 10.42
N GLN A 88 -1.06 -7.02 10.48
CA GLN A 88 -2.30 -6.49 9.89
C GLN A 88 -3.26 -5.89 10.93
N ASP A 89 -3.26 -6.38 12.17
CA ASP A 89 -4.26 -6.00 13.19
C ASP A 89 -4.34 -4.49 13.41
N ALA A 90 -3.19 -3.84 13.64
CA ALA A 90 -3.14 -2.39 13.85
C ALA A 90 -3.61 -1.59 12.63
N PHE A 91 -3.25 -2.04 11.42
CA PHE A 91 -3.72 -1.42 10.18
C PHE A 91 -5.23 -1.55 10.03
N ILE A 92 -5.77 -2.75 10.27
CA ILE A 92 -7.21 -3.05 10.18
C ILE A 92 -7.98 -2.18 11.17
N ASP A 93 -7.55 -2.14 12.44
CA ASP A 93 -8.19 -1.35 13.49
C ASP A 93 -8.18 0.15 13.15
N ALA A 94 -7.01 0.69 12.76
CA ALA A 94 -6.87 2.10 12.41
C ALA A 94 -7.72 2.50 11.19
N PHE A 95 -7.75 1.68 10.14
CA PHE A 95 -8.57 1.95 8.97
C PHE A 95 -10.06 1.81 9.27
N ALA A 96 -10.46 0.83 10.07
CA ALA A 96 -11.85 0.67 10.50
C ALA A 96 -12.35 1.85 11.33
N GLU A 97 -11.51 2.40 12.21
CA GLU A 97 -11.87 3.53 13.07
C GLU A 97 -11.85 4.87 12.34
N HIS A 98 -10.87 5.12 11.47
CA HIS A 98 -10.60 6.47 10.96
C HIS A 98 -10.81 6.66 9.46
N VAL A 99 -10.68 5.59 8.65
CA VAL A 99 -10.72 5.70 7.18
C VAL A 99 -12.08 5.28 6.63
N LEU A 100 -12.55 4.07 6.96
CA LEU A 100 -13.80 3.52 6.42
C LEU A 100 -15.04 4.38 6.73
N PRO A 101 -15.23 4.93 7.95
CA PRO A 101 -16.40 5.77 8.23
C PRO A 101 -16.49 7.00 7.32
N SER A 102 -15.33 7.58 6.98
CA SER A 102 -15.23 8.76 6.11
C SER A 102 -15.54 8.44 4.65
N LEU A 103 -15.30 7.21 4.20
CA LEU A 103 -15.67 6.75 2.86
C LEU A 103 -17.17 6.47 2.75
N HIS A 104 -17.79 5.95 3.81
CA HIS A 104 -19.23 5.67 3.82
C HIS A 104 -20.09 6.90 4.10
N ALA A 105 -19.56 7.93 4.78
CA ALA A 105 -20.32 9.17 5.01
C ALA A 105 -20.72 9.90 3.72
N GLY A 106 -20.05 9.64 2.60
CA GLY A 106 -20.38 10.16 1.27
C GLY A 106 -21.40 9.32 0.47
N ASP A 107 -21.59 8.05 0.85
CA ASP A 107 -22.53 7.13 0.21
C ASP A 107 -23.74 7.02 1.16
N GLY A 108 -24.81 7.77 0.91
CA GLY A 108 -26.05 7.77 1.70
C GLY A 108 -26.83 6.44 1.66
N ARG A 109 -26.13 5.31 1.53
CA ARG A 109 -26.66 3.96 1.44
C ARG A 109 -26.35 3.23 2.75
N THR A 110 -27.27 3.37 3.69
CA THR A 110 -27.34 2.55 4.89
C THR A 110 -27.33 1.06 4.50
N ASP A 111 -26.43 0.33 5.15
CA ASP A 111 -26.29 -1.11 5.34
C ASP A 111 -27.37 -2.05 4.73
N ARG A 112 -26.93 -3.13 4.08
CA ARG A 112 -27.77 -4.28 3.69
C ARG A 112 -27.14 -5.58 4.13
#